data_AF-A0A3B0V6Q5-F1
#
_entry.id   AF-A0A3B0V6Q5-F1
#
_cell.length_a   1.000
_cell.length_b   1.000
_cell.length_c   1.000
_cell.angle_alpha   90.00
_cell.angle_beta   90.00
_cell.angle_gamma   90.00
#
_symmetry.space_group_name_H-M   'P 1'
#
loop_
_entity.id
_entity.type
_entity.pdbx_description
1 polymer ?
#
loop_
_entity_poly.entity_id
_entity_poly.type
_entity_poly.pdbx_seq_one_letter_code
_entity_poly.pdbx_strand_id
1 'polypeptide(L)' 'MKKIDFKRELKHLYNNSAKKITFIDVPTMNFLMVTGGGGPNAQAYKDAVSALYSVSYAVKFMVKKGEIAID' A
#
# COMPACT_ATOMS: atom_id res chain seq x y z
N MET A 1 15.93 6.20 -9.94
CA MET A 1 14.46 6.41 -10.07
C MET A 1 14.00 7.32 -8.95
N LYS A 2 12.95 8.11 -9.17
CA LYS A 2 12.46 9.11 -8.20
C LYS A 2 11.58 8.44 -7.15
N LYS A 3 11.55 9.00 -5.93
CA LYS A 3 10.57 8.64 -4.90
C LYS A 3 9.16 8.69 -5.47
N ILE A 4 8.44 7.58 -5.36
CA ILE A 4 7.07 7.46 -5.84
C ILE A 4 6.11 7.80 -4.70
N ASP A 5 5.23 8.77 -4.92
CA ASP A 5 4.13 9.09 -4.01
C ASP A 5 2.81 8.76 -4.70
N PHE A 6 2.32 7.54 -4.46
CA PHE A 6 1.10 7.04 -5.09
C PHE A 6 -0.12 7.94 -4.82
N LYS A 7 -0.22 8.61 -3.67
CA LYS A 7 -1.33 9.51 -3.38
C LYS A 7 -1.30 10.76 -4.27
N ARG A 8 -0.10 11.23 -4.62
CA ARG A 8 0.11 12.41 -5.48
C ARG A 8 0.10 12.07 -6.96
N GLU A 9 0.62 10.91 -7.34
CA GLU A 9 0.74 10.49 -8.74
C GLU A 9 -0.54 9.82 -9.24
N LEU A 10 -1.22 9.04 -8.40
CA LEU A 10 -2.49 8.37 -8.70
C LEU A 10 -3.66 9.01 -7.94
N LYS A 11 -3.75 10.35 -7.95
CA LYS A 11 -4.79 11.11 -7.21
C LYS A 11 -6.21 10.63 -7.50
N HIS A 12 -6.48 10.19 -8.73
CA HIS A 12 -7.79 9.67 -9.14
C HIS A 12 -8.16 8.36 -8.43
N LEU A 13 -7.21 7.64 -7.83
CA LEU A 13 -7.47 6.45 -7.01
C LEU A 13 -7.64 6.80 -5.53
N TYR A 14 -6.90 7.80 -5.03
CA TYR A 14 -6.75 8.07 -3.59
C TYR A 14 -7.46 9.34 -3.08
N ASN A 15 -7.93 10.22 -3.96
CA ASN A 15 -8.53 11.51 -3.60
C ASN A 15 -9.81 11.79 -4.39
N ASN A 16 -10.75 10.85 -4.35
CA ASN A 16 -12.06 11.00 -4.99
C ASN A 16 -13.02 11.85 -4.14
N SER A 17 -13.99 12.49 -4.81
CA SER A 17 -14.97 13.35 -4.15
C SER A 17 -15.99 12.53 -3.37
N ALA A 18 -16.23 12.87 -2.10
CA ALA A 18 -17.31 12.28 -1.31
C ALA A 18 -18.72 12.67 -1.80
N LYS A 19 -18.83 13.65 -2.71
CA LYS A 19 -20.12 14.21 -3.16
C LYS A 19 -20.61 13.63 -4.49
N LYS A 20 -19.77 12.90 -5.21
CA LYS A 20 -20.07 12.43 -6.57
C LYS A 20 -19.55 11.01 -6.75
N ILE A 21 -20.40 10.16 -7.32
CA ILE A 21 -20.00 8.84 -7.78
C ILE A 21 -19.26 9.02 -9.12
N THR A 22 -18.11 8.36 -9.26
CA THR A 22 -17.27 8.42 -10.46
C THR A 22 -16.74 7.04 -10.79
N PHE A 23 -16.75 6.70 -12.07
CA PHE A 23 -16.06 5.51 -12.56
C PHE A 23 -14.56 5.79 -12.65
N ILE A 24 -13.75 4.81 -12.26
CA ILE A 24 -12.29 4.87 -12.32
C ILE A 24 -11.76 3.52 -12.82
N ASP A 25 -10.68 3.56 -13.59
CA ASP A 25 -9.94 2.37 -13.98
C ASP A 25 -8.79 2.16 -13.01
N VAL A 26 -8.75 0.99 -12.37
CA VAL A 26 -7.68 0.62 -11.46
C VAL A 26 -6.67 -0.24 -12.21
N PRO A 27 -5.42 0.23 -12.44
CA PRO A 27 -4.43 -0.56 -13.13
C PRO A 27 -3.98 -1.76 -12.28
N THR A 28 -3.31 -2.73 -12.90
CA THR A 28 -2.63 -3.79 -12.16
C THR A 28 -1.54 -3.18 -11.27
N MET A 29 -1.53 -3.60 -10.00
CA MET A 29 -0.62 -3.09 -8.98
C MET A 29 -0.09 -4.23 -8.11
N ASN A 30 1.09 -4.00 -7.54
CA ASN A 30 1.73 -4.94 -6.63
C ASN A 30 1.36 -4.62 -5.18
N PHE A 31 0.91 -5.64 -4.45
CA PHE A 31 0.54 -5.51 -3.04
C PHE A 31 1.16 -6.62 -2.20
N LEU A 32 1.51 -6.27 -0.97
CA LEU A 32 1.69 -7.23 0.10
C LEU A 32 0.31 -7.52 0.70
N MET A 33 -0.03 -8.80 0.86
CA MET A 33 -1.35 -9.21 1.33
C MET A 33 -1.21 -10.37 2.33
N VAL A 34 -2.10 -10.38 3.32
CA VAL A 34 -2.30 -11.52 4.23
C VAL A 34 -3.77 -11.90 4.16
N THR A 35 -4.05 -13.15 3.80
CA THR A 35 -5.41 -13.70 3.88
C THR A 35 -5.74 -14.02 5.33
N GLY A 36 -6.87 -13.55 5.82
CA GLY A 36 -7.31 -13.76 7.19
C GLY A 36 -8.80 -14.04 7.30
N GLY A 37 -9.23 -14.38 8.50
CA GLY A 37 -10.65 -14.54 8.85
C GLY A 37 -10.98 -13.78 10.13
N GLY A 38 -12.26 -13.47 10.32
CA GLY A 38 -12.76 -12.69 11.46
C GLY A 38 -12.84 -11.18 11.20
N GLY A 39 -13.34 -10.44 12.19
CA GLY A 39 -13.54 -9.00 12.11
C GLY A 39 -12.29 -8.17 12.40
N PRO A 40 -12.31 -6.85 12.13
CA PRO A 40 -11.16 -5.96 12.32
C PRO A 40 -10.69 -5.82 13.78
N ASN A 41 -11.54 -6.20 14.74
CA ASN A 41 -11.20 -6.18 16.17
C ASN A 41 -10.45 -7.43 16.64
N ALA A 42 -10.37 -8.47 15.80
CA ALA A 42 -9.69 -9.72 16.13
C ALA A 42 -8.17 -9.53 16.21
N GLN A 43 -7.51 -10.31 17.08
CA GLN A 43 -6.06 -10.24 17.24
C GLN A 43 -5.33 -10.59 15.93
N ALA A 44 -5.83 -11.58 15.19
CA ALA A 44 -5.28 -11.97 13.89
C ALA A 44 -5.23 -10.81 12.88
N TYR A 45 -6.23 -9.93 12.87
CA TYR A 45 -6.22 -8.74 12.01
C TYR A 45 -5.13 -7.75 12.44
N LYS A 46 -5.00 -7.48 13.74
CA LYS A 46 -3.97 -6.59 14.28
C LYS A 46 -2.55 -7.10 13.98
N ASP A 47 -2.34 -8.41 14.15
CA ASP A 47 -1.06 -9.06 13.88
C ASP A 47 -0.74 -9.02 12.37
N ALA A 48 -1.73 -9.27 11.51
CA ALA A 48 -1.56 -9.18 10.06
C ALA A 48 -1.18 -7.76 9.61
N VAL A 49 -1.85 -6.73 10.13
CA VAL A 49 -1.51 -5.33 9.83
C VAL A 49 -0.10 -5.00 10.31
N SER A 50 0.26 -5.39 11.54
CA SER A 50 1.60 -5.19 12.09
C SER A 50 2.68 -5.83 11.20
N ALA A 51 2.48 -7.09 10.81
CA ALA A 51 3.39 -7.82 9.92
C ALA A 51 3.53 -7.14 8.55
N LEU A 52 2.43 -6.71 7.93
CA LEU A 52 2.45 -5.99 6.66
C LEU A 52 3.26 -4.69 6.75
N TYR A 53 3.10 -3.93 7.84
CA TYR A 53 3.91 -2.73 8.07
C TYR A 53 5.40 -3.06 8.22
N SER A 54 5.76 -4.04 9.05
CA SER A 54 7.17 -4.44 9.23
C SER A 54 7.81 -4.87 7.92
N VAL A 55 7.14 -5.72 7.13
CA VAL A 55 7.65 -6.20 5.84
C VAL A 55 7.76 -5.04 4.84
N SER A 56 6.78 -4.13 4.80
CA SER A 56 6.81 -2.97 3.88
C SER A 56 8.06 -2.10 4.08
N TYR A 57 8.46 -1.86 5.33
CA TYR A 57 9.67 -1.11 5.65
C TYR A 57 10.93 -1.89 5.34
N ALA A 58 10.95 -3.20 5.62
CA ALA A 58 12.08 -4.06 5.26
C ALA A 58 12.33 -4.00 3.74
N VAL A 59 11.29 -4.21 2.93
CA VAL A 59 11.37 -4.10 1.46
C VAL A 59 11.83 -2.71 1.02
N LYS A 60 11.26 -1.65 1.60
CA LYS A 60 11.68 -0.26 1.30
C LYS A 60 13.17 -0.06 1.53
N PHE A 61 13.69 -0.49 2.69
CA PHE A 61 15.10 -0.32 3.02
C PHE A 61 16.02 -1.22 2.19
N MET A 62 15.55 -2.41 1.80
CA MET A 62 16.27 -3.25 0.84
C MET A 62 16.43 -2.54 -0.52
N VAL A 63 15.36 -1.95 -1.05
CA VAL A 63 15.41 -1.19 -2.31
C VAL A 63 16.30 0.04 -2.19
N LYS A 64 16.22 0.75 -1.05
CA LYS A 64 17.05 1.94 -0.78
C LYS A 64 18.54 1.62 -0.65
N LYS A 65 18.89 0.44 -0.14
CA LYS A 65 20.29 -0.01 0.04
C LYS A 65 20.81 -0.84 -1.13
N GLY A 66 19.94 -1.34 -2.00
CA GLY A 66 20.30 -2.13 -3.17
C GLY A 66 20.77 -1.27 -4.35
N GLU A 67 21.12 -1.91 -5.45
CA GLU A 67 21.70 -1.26 -6.64
C GLU A 67 20.85 -0.13 -7.22
N ILE A 68 19.54 -0.22 -7.07
CA ILE A 68 18.59 0.76 -7.57
C ILE A 68 18.58 2.04 -6.70
N ALA A 69 18.93 1.90 -5.41
CA ALA A 69 19.15 2.96 -4.42
C ALA A 69 18.05 4.06 -4.37
N ILE A 70 16.78 3.65 -4.37
CA ILE A 70 15.62 4.56 -4.37
C ILE A 70 15.00 4.64 -2.96
N ASP A 71 14.54 5.83 -2.55
CA ASP A 71 13.77 6.08 -1.32
C ASP A 71 12.32 6.52 -1.58
#